data_AF-A0A073JP17-F1
#
_entry.id   AF-A0A073JP17-F1
#
_cell.length_a   1.000
_cell.length_b   1.000
_cell.length_c   1.000
_cell.angle_alpha   90.00
_cell.angle_beta   90.00
_cell.angle_gamma   90.00
#
_symmetry.space_group_name_H-M   'P 1'
#
loop_
_entity.id
_entity.type
_entity.pdbx_description
1 polymer ?
#
loop_
_entity_poly.entity_id
_entity_poly.type
_entity_poly.pdbx_seq_one_letter_code
_entity_poly.pdbx_strand_id
1 'polypeptide(L)'
;MESAILPSVKEMIPQELNNVSRNLLKNQGSISFKDFLESFYKNRYQFVLQHYPALKIYFSQLLFDYESQKKFKKTTFKLESVDFIKVIKEMQKEGEIIQNVKPSAVVYEIIVQFVGSVIKLRFMYGNNPKVSKSIDLELKRIVNNIIKIYGGAKYND
;
A
#
# COMPACT_ATOMS: atom_id res chain seq x y z
N MET A 1 20.34 -20.99 6.99
CA MET A 1 18.98 -20.66 6.48
C MET A 1 18.84 -19.21 6.06
N GLU A 2 19.47 -18.22 6.74
CA GLU A 2 19.40 -16.80 6.34
C GLU A 2 19.88 -16.53 4.90
N SER A 3 20.85 -17.29 4.38
CA SER A 3 21.40 -17.10 3.04
C SER A 3 20.43 -17.38 1.89
N ALA A 4 19.40 -18.22 2.09
CA ALA A 4 18.42 -18.59 1.06
C ALA A 4 17.18 -17.69 1.02
N ILE A 5 16.89 -16.96 2.11
CA ILE A 5 15.70 -16.10 2.23
C ILE A 5 15.91 -14.81 1.42
N LEU A 6 17.13 -14.28 1.39
CA LEU A 6 17.45 -12.99 0.79
C LEU A 6 17.34 -12.94 -0.75
N PRO A 7 17.81 -13.96 -1.50
CA PRO A 7 17.58 -14.01 -2.94
C PRO A 7 16.09 -14.02 -3.29
N SER A 8 15.30 -14.84 -2.58
CA SER A 8 13.86 -14.96 -2.80
C SER A 8 13.09 -13.66 -2.51
N VAL A 9 13.46 -12.93 -1.44
CA VAL A 9 12.82 -11.62 -1.16
C VAL A 9 13.19 -10.56 -2.19
N LYS A 10 14.43 -10.58 -2.70
CA LYS A 10 14.88 -9.65 -3.74
C LYS A 10 14.12 -9.80 -5.05
N GLU A 11 13.61 -10.98 -5.36
CA GLU A 11 12.76 -11.24 -6.55
C GLU A 11 11.27 -11.02 -6.27
N MET A 12 10.83 -11.33 -5.05
CA MET A 12 9.43 -11.16 -4.60
C MET A 12 8.96 -9.71 -4.65
N ILE A 13 9.81 -8.75 -4.25
CA ILE A 13 9.43 -7.32 -4.27
C ILE A 13 9.13 -6.85 -5.70
N PRO A 14 10.04 -6.98 -6.70
CA PRO A 14 9.73 -6.63 -8.08
C PRO A 14 8.50 -7.34 -8.67
N GLN A 15 8.28 -8.60 -8.32
CA GLN A 15 7.10 -9.34 -8.77
C GLN A 15 5.81 -8.73 -8.21
N GLU A 16 5.80 -8.40 -6.92
CA GLU A 16 4.64 -7.75 -6.30
C GLU A 16 4.40 -6.36 -6.87
N LEU A 17 5.44 -5.53 -7.07
CA LEU A 17 5.29 -4.22 -7.72
C LEU A 17 4.61 -4.35 -9.11
N ASN A 18 4.98 -5.37 -9.87
CA ASN A 18 4.38 -5.65 -11.17
C ASN A 18 2.94 -6.16 -11.07
N ASN A 19 2.63 -6.94 -10.03
CA ASN A 19 1.28 -7.40 -9.72
C ASN A 19 0.36 -6.22 -9.36
N VAL A 20 0.85 -5.28 -8.53
CA VAL A 20 0.13 -4.04 -8.18
C VAL A 20 -0.22 -3.23 -9.43
N SER A 21 0.80 -2.90 -10.23
CA SER A 21 0.63 -2.10 -11.45
C SER A 21 -0.40 -2.73 -12.40
N ARG A 22 -0.29 -4.04 -12.65
CA ARG A 22 -1.17 -4.72 -13.61
C ARG A 22 -2.58 -4.96 -13.09
N ASN A 23 -2.71 -5.49 -11.87
CA ASN A 23 -3.98 -6.02 -11.40
C ASN A 23 -4.77 -5.05 -10.54
N LEU A 24 -4.12 -4.08 -9.90
CA LEU A 24 -4.76 -3.12 -8.99
C LEU A 24 -4.72 -1.68 -9.47
N LEU A 25 -3.89 -1.33 -10.45
CA LEU A 25 -3.83 0.04 -10.96
C LEU A 25 -4.34 0.15 -12.40
N LYS A 26 -4.07 -0.85 -13.25
CA LYS A 26 -4.49 -0.82 -14.67
C LYS A 26 -5.90 -1.34 -14.95
N ASN A 27 -6.44 -2.20 -14.08
CA ASN A 27 -7.77 -2.82 -14.26
C ASN A 27 -8.88 -2.12 -13.44
N GLN A 28 -8.62 -0.90 -12.96
CA GLN A 28 -9.58 -0.11 -12.20
C GLN A 28 -10.45 0.68 -13.17
N GLY A 29 -11.51 0.08 -13.72
CA GLY A 29 -12.56 0.83 -14.43
C GLY A 29 -13.22 1.89 -13.52
N SER A 30 -14.44 2.34 -13.82
CA SER A 30 -15.18 3.28 -12.95
C SER A 30 -15.60 2.65 -11.61
N ILE A 31 -14.63 2.39 -10.74
CA ILE A 31 -14.82 1.94 -9.37
C ILE A 31 -14.76 3.14 -8.42
N SER A 32 -15.50 3.07 -7.31
CA SER A 32 -15.47 4.16 -6.33
C SER A 32 -14.11 4.26 -5.63
N PHE A 33 -13.75 5.44 -5.11
CA PHE A 33 -12.50 5.58 -4.36
C PHE A 33 -12.46 4.70 -3.11
N LYS A 34 -13.62 4.48 -2.47
CA LYS A 34 -13.76 3.54 -1.37
C LYS A 34 -13.42 2.11 -1.79
N ASP A 35 -14.04 1.60 -2.84
CA ASP A 35 -13.82 0.23 -3.31
C ASP A 35 -12.37 0.02 -3.76
N PHE A 36 -11.77 1.07 -4.34
CA PHE A 36 -10.35 1.10 -4.66
C PHE A 36 -9.49 0.89 -3.41
N LEU A 37 -9.69 1.71 -2.37
CA LEU A 37 -8.91 1.64 -1.13
C LEU A 37 -9.10 0.29 -0.42
N GLU A 38 -10.34 -0.22 -0.35
CA GLU A 38 -10.63 -1.51 0.26
C GLU A 38 -9.91 -2.65 -0.47
N SER A 39 -9.98 -2.66 -1.81
CA SER A 39 -9.31 -3.66 -2.64
C SER A 39 -7.79 -3.56 -2.53
N PHE A 40 -7.25 -2.34 -2.58
CA PHE A 40 -5.82 -2.07 -2.45
C PHE A 40 -5.30 -2.55 -1.10
N TYR A 41 -5.92 -2.13 0.01
CA TYR A 41 -5.43 -2.49 1.34
C TYR A 41 -5.60 -3.96 1.66
N LYS A 42 -6.71 -4.58 1.27
CA LYS A 42 -6.90 -6.02 1.46
C LYS A 42 -5.78 -6.81 0.79
N ASN A 43 -5.44 -6.45 -0.45
CA ASN A 43 -4.35 -7.08 -1.17
C ASN A 43 -2.99 -6.84 -0.47
N ARG A 44 -2.70 -5.58 -0.09
CA ARG A 44 -1.44 -5.23 0.60
C ARG A 44 -1.29 -5.96 1.94
N TYR A 45 -2.35 -6.11 2.73
CA TYR A 45 -2.31 -6.90 3.96
C TYR A 45 -2.07 -8.39 3.68
N GLN A 46 -2.73 -8.97 2.68
CA GLN A 46 -2.51 -10.38 2.31
C GLN A 46 -1.05 -10.63 1.97
N PHE A 47 -0.45 -9.79 1.13
CA PHE A 47 0.97 -9.86 0.78
C PHE A 47 1.87 -9.76 2.03
N VAL A 48 1.64 -8.75 2.88
CA VAL A 48 2.46 -8.56 4.07
C VAL A 48 2.34 -9.73 5.03
N LEU A 49 1.15 -10.27 5.26
CA LEU A 49 0.94 -11.39 6.19
C LEU A 49 1.59 -12.68 5.69
N GLN A 50 1.45 -12.98 4.39
CA GLN A 50 2.03 -14.16 3.77
C GLN A 50 3.56 -14.14 3.80
N HIS A 51 4.15 -12.95 3.69
CA HIS A 51 5.60 -12.80 3.55
C HIS A 51 6.29 -12.10 4.72
N TYR A 52 5.60 -11.90 5.84
CA TYR A 52 6.09 -11.05 6.92
C TYR A 52 7.50 -11.39 7.43
N PRO A 53 7.86 -12.65 7.73
CA PRO A 53 9.21 -12.95 8.25
C PRO A 53 10.30 -12.49 7.29
N ALA A 54 10.08 -12.70 6.00
CA ALA A 54 11.02 -12.36 4.94
C ALA A 54 11.09 -10.84 4.71
N LEU A 55 9.93 -10.17 4.70
CA LEU A 55 9.84 -8.70 4.65
C LEU A 55 10.53 -8.04 5.85
N LYS A 56 10.34 -8.57 7.05
CA LYS A 56 11.00 -8.06 8.27
C LYS A 56 12.52 -8.08 8.12
N ILE A 57 13.09 -9.20 7.68
CA ILE A 57 14.54 -9.33 7.46
C ILE A 57 15.00 -8.33 6.40
N TYR A 58 14.33 -8.30 5.25
CA TYR A 58 14.67 -7.40 4.16
C TYR A 58 14.67 -5.93 4.58
N PHE A 59 13.58 -5.46 5.20
CA PHE A 59 13.48 -4.07 5.63
C PHE A 59 14.47 -3.75 6.76
N SER A 60 14.77 -4.71 7.65
CA SER A 60 15.78 -4.50 8.70
C SER A 60 17.17 -4.24 8.12
N GLN A 61 17.53 -4.92 7.01
CA GLN A 61 18.79 -4.68 6.33
C GLN A 61 18.75 -3.38 5.51
N LEU A 62 17.61 -3.10 4.86
CA LEU A 62 17.41 -1.87 4.10
C LEU A 62 17.62 -0.62 4.98
N LEU A 63 17.29 -0.67 6.27
CA LEU A 63 17.47 0.47 7.18
C LEU A 63 18.93 0.89 7.34
N PHE A 64 19.89 -0.03 7.19
CA PHE A 64 21.30 0.23 7.48
C PHE A 64 22.22 0.17 6.26
N ASP A 65 21.75 -0.30 5.09
CA ASP A 65 22.54 -0.36 3.85
C ASP A 65 22.12 0.72 2.83
N TYR A 66 22.97 1.73 2.65
CA TYR A 66 22.73 2.87 1.75
C TYR A 66 22.53 2.46 0.29
N GLU A 67 23.32 1.50 -0.22
CA GLU A 67 23.19 1.07 -1.61
C GLU A 67 21.89 0.31 -1.86
N SER A 68 21.46 -0.53 -0.91
CA SER A 68 20.13 -1.14 -0.95
C SER A 68 19.01 -0.10 -0.90
N GLN A 69 19.13 0.96 -0.09
CA GLN A 69 18.14 2.06 -0.05
C GLN A 69 18.04 2.76 -1.41
N LYS A 70 19.18 3.05 -2.04
CA LYS A 70 19.25 3.69 -3.36
C LYS A 70 18.59 2.81 -4.43
N LYS A 71 18.89 1.51 -4.43
CA LYS A 71 18.28 0.54 -5.36
C LYS A 71 16.77 0.39 -5.15
N PHE A 72 16.34 0.30 -3.89
CA PHE A 72 14.93 0.22 -3.53
C PHE A 72 14.17 1.45 -4.02
N LYS A 73 14.65 2.67 -3.70
CA LYS A 73 14.06 3.92 -4.19
C LYS A 73 13.91 3.93 -5.70
N LYS A 74 14.97 3.61 -6.45
CA LYS A 74 14.94 3.60 -7.92
C LYS A 74 13.90 2.64 -8.50
N THR A 75 13.67 1.51 -7.83
CA THR A 75 12.76 0.46 -8.31
C THR A 75 11.30 0.79 -7.96
N THR A 76 11.04 1.14 -6.71
CA THR A 76 9.69 1.42 -6.19
C THR A 76 9.10 2.70 -6.80
N PHE A 77 9.91 3.77 -6.92
CA PHE A 77 9.43 5.02 -7.53
C PHE A 77 9.10 4.86 -9.01
N LYS A 78 9.78 3.97 -9.75
CA LYS A 78 9.62 3.91 -11.20
C LYS A 78 8.37 3.15 -11.64
N LEU A 79 7.94 2.14 -10.88
CA LEU A 79 6.86 1.23 -11.32
C LEU A 79 5.50 1.58 -10.70
N GLU A 80 5.45 1.90 -9.41
CA GLU A 80 4.15 2.13 -8.75
C GLU A 80 3.72 3.59 -8.81
N SER A 81 4.65 4.55 -8.68
CA SER A 81 4.25 5.95 -8.49
C SER A 81 3.52 6.54 -9.71
N VAL A 82 3.91 6.18 -10.94
CA VAL A 82 3.32 6.75 -12.16
C VAL A 82 1.89 6.23 -12.38
N ASP A 83 1.71 4.91 -12.34
CA ASP A 83 0.39 4.29 -12.53
C ASP A 83 -0.57 4.71 -11.41
N PHE A 84 -0.08 4.77 -10.17
CA PHE A 84 -0.92 5.15 -9.03
C PHE A 84 -1.35 6.62 -9.11
N ILE A 85 -0.43 7.53 -9.48
CA ILE A 85 -0.76 8.93 -9.74
C ILE A 85 -1.83 9.05 -10.85
N LYS A 86 -1.77 8.21 -11.89
CA LYS A 86 -2.76 8.21 -12.96
C LYS A 86 -4.16 7.84 -12.44
N VAL A 87 -4.27 6.77 -11.64
CA VAL A 87 -5.54 6.37 -11.00
C VAL A 87 -6.11 7.51 -10.14
N ILE A 88 -5.28 8.14 -9.30
CA ILE A 88 -5.74 9.26 -8.46
C ILE A 88 -6.24 10.43 -9.31
N LYS A 89 -5.55 10.76 -10.41
CA LYS A 89 -6.00 11.82 -11.33
C LYS A 89 -7.33 11.50 -11.99
N GLU A 90 -7.57 10.24 -12.35
CA GLU A 90 -8.85 9.79 -12.93
C GLU A 90 -9.98 9.90 -11.89
N MET A 91 -9.76 9.41 -10.67
CA MET A 91 -10.72 9.54 -9.56
C MET A 91 -11.00 11.00 -9.17
N GLN A 92 -10.00 11.87 -9.25
CA GLN A 92 -10.22 13.31 -9.10
C GLN A 92 -11.19 13.83 -10.16
N LYS A 93 -10.92 13.57 -11.45
CA LYS A 93 -11.79 13.99 -12.57
C LYS A 93 -13.22 13.50 -12.42
N GLU A 94 -13.42 12.30 -11.85
CA GLU A 94 -14.73 11.71 -11.59
C GLU A 94 -15.43 12.23 -10.32
N GLY A 95 -14.79 13.13 -9.56
CA GLY A 95 -15.34 13.71 -8.33
C GLY A 95 -15.29 12.78 -7.11
N GLU A 96 -14.59 11.65 -7.21
CA GLU A 96 -14.38 10.70 -6.12
C GLU A 96 -13.35 11.24 -5.10
N ILE A 97 -12.38 12.03 -5.58
CA ILE A 97 -11.31 12.64 -4.79
C ILE A 97 -11.33 14.16 -4.98
N ILE A 98 -11.05 14.94 -3.93
CA ILE A 98 -10.96 16.40 -4.00
C ILE A 98 -9.93 16.86 -5.05
N GLN A 99 -10.26 17.90 -5.81
CA GLN A 99 -9.47 18.40 -6.94
C GLN A 99 -8.27 19.27 -6.53
N ASN A 100 -8.35 19.91 -5.37
CA ASN A 100 -7.38 20.91 -4.91
C ASN A 100 -6.16 20.31 -4.17
N VAL A 101 -5.93 19.00 -4.28
CA VAL A 101 -4.77 18.32 -3.71
C VAL A 101 -3.89 17.70 -4.78
N LYS A 102 -2.58 17.68 -4.54
CA LYS A 102 -1.63 17.03 -5.44
C LYS A 102 -1.86 15.51 -5.41
N PRO A 103 -1.99 14.82 -6.55
CA PRO A 103 -2.18 13.36 -6.58
C PRO A 103 -1.10 12.59 -5.80
N SER A 104 0.14 13.05 -5.87
CA SER A 104 1.26 12.45 -5.14
C SER A 104 1.10 12.52 -3.62
N ALA A 105 0.41 13.54 -3.09
CA ALA A 105 0.13 13.64 -1.66
C ALA A 105 -0.91 12.60 -1.24
N VAL A 106 -1.92 12.35 -2.07
CA VAL A 106 -2.92 11.29 -1.84
C VAL A 106 -2.26 9.92 -1.86
N VAL A 107 -1.43 9.62 -2.87
CA VAL A 107 -0.67 8.36 -2.95
C VAL A 107 0.23 8.18 -1.73
N TYR A 108 0.94 9.25 -1.32
CA TYR A 108 1.78 9.23 -0.13
C TYR A 108 0.98 8.88 1.13
N GLU A 109 -0.17 9.53 1.34
CA GLU A 109 -1.03 9.23 2.49
C GLU A 109 -1.50 7.78 2.48
N ILE A 110 -1.96 7.28 1.32
CA ILE A 110 -2.45 5.91 1.18
C ILE A 110 -1.37 4.91 1.63
N ILE A 111 -0.12 5.13 1.21
CA ILE A 111 1.02 4.28 1.58
C ILE A 111 1.37 4.44 3.07
N VAL A 112 1.46 5.66 3.58
CA VAL A 112 1.85 5.91 4.98
C VAL A 112 0.83 5.36 5.97
N GLN A 113 -0.47 5.53 5.72
CA GLN A 113 -1.51 4.95 6.56
C GLN A 113 -1.45 3.42 6.58
N PHE A 114 -1.15 2.79 5.45
CA PHE A 114 -0.94 1.34 5.38
C PHE A 114 0.28 0.89 6.18
N VAL A 115 1.43 1.51 5.97
CA VAL A 115 2.67 1.16 6.68
C VAL A 115 2.50 1.37 8.19
N GLY A 116 1.93 2.50 8.60
CA GLY A 116 1.63 2.80 9.99
C GLY A 116 0.68 1.79 10.62
N SER A 117 -0.34 1.36 9.87
CA SER A 117 -1.25 0.31 10.30
C SER A 117 -0.56 -1.05 10.46
N VAL A 118 0.26 -1.47 9.49
CA VAL A 118 1.04 -2.72 9.59
C VAL A 118 1.90 -2.68 10.85
N ILE A 119 2.62 -1.58 11.08
CA ILE A 119 3.44 -1.38 12.27
C ILE A 119 2.58 -1.51 13.53
N LYS A 120 1.48 -0.75 13.63
CA LYS A 120 0.54 -0.81 14.77
C LYS A 120 0.05 -2.24 15.04
N LEU A 121 -0.39 -2.95 14.01
CA LEU A 121 -0.88 -4.32 14.14
C LEU A 121 0.20 -5.25 14.71
N ARG A 122 1.46 -5.13 14.27
CA ARG A 122 2.56 -5.94 14.80
C ARG A 122 2.95 -5.54 16.21
N PHE A 123 2.96 -4.25 16.55
CA PHE A 123 3.27 -3.77 17.90
C PHE A 123 2.20 -4.16 18.92
N MET A 124 0.91 -4.03 18.56
CA MET A 124 -0.20 -4.30 19.48
C MET A 124 -0.53 -5.78 19.61
N TYR A 125 -0.40 -6.56 18.53
CA TYR A 125 -0.89 -7.94 18.50
C TYR A 125 0.21 -8.98 18.24
N GLY A 126 1.43 -8.57 17.89
CA GLY A 126 2.56 -9.47 17.69
C GLY A 126 2.27 -10.57 16.66
N ASN A 127 2.40 -11.83 17.09
CA ASN A 127 2.10 -13.02 16.30
C ASN A 127 0.77 -13.69 16.71
N ASN A 128 -0.13 -12.96 17.38
CA ASN A 128 -1.38 -13.50 17.85
C ASN A 128 -2.28 -13.93 16.65
N PRO A 129 -2.79 -15.17 16.62
CA PRO A 129 -3.67 -15.65 15.56
C PRO A 129 -4.93 -14.81 15.36
N LYS A 130 -5.36 -14.05 16.38
CA LYS A 130 -6.52 -13.13 16.30
C LYS A 130 -6.26 -11.85 15.49
N VAL A 131 -5.06 -11.65 14.95
CA VAL A 131 -4.68 -10.51 14.10
C VAL A 131 -5.60 -10.35 12.89
N SER A 132 -6.14 -11.43 12.32
CA SER A 132 -7.06 -11.38 11.17
C SER A 132 -8.30 -10.54 11.43
N LYS A 133 -8.95 -10.71 12.60
CA LYS A 133 -10.13 -9.93 12.98
C LYS A 133 -9.81 -8.45 13.23
N SER A 134 -8.59 -8.15 13.67
CA SER A 134 -8.10 -6.78 13.83
C SER A 134 -7.82 -6.09 12.49
N ILE A 135 -7.46 -6.85 11.45
CA ILE A 135 -7.16 -6.30 10.11
C ILE A 135 -8.42 -5.72 9.46
N ASP A 136 -9.56 -6.40 9.52
CA ASP A 136 -10.79 -5.90 8.89
C ASP A 136 -11.26 -4.59 9.54
N LEU A 137 -11.14 -4.50 10.87
CA LEU A 137 -11.45 -3.27 11.62
C LEU A 137 -10.48 -2.14 11.25
N GLU A 138 -9.19 -2.48 11.15
CA GLU A 138 -8.15 -1.51 10.84
C GLU A 138 -8.23 -1.03 9.39
N LEU A 139 -8.58 -1.92 8.45
CA LEU A 139 -8.85 -1.60 7.05
C LEU A 139 -10.00 -0.61 6.94
N LYS A 140 -11.15 -0.89 7.59
CA LYS A 140 -12.28 0.04 7.63
C LYS A 140 -11.88 1.39 8.19
N ARG A 141 -11.07 1.40 9.27
CA ARG A 141 -10.57 2.63 9.89
C ARG A 141 -9.72 3.46 8.93
N ILE A 142 -8.73 2.87 8.27
CA ILE A 142 -7.84 3.61 7.35
C ILE A 142 -8.58 4.09 6.11
N VAL A 143 -9.49 3.29 5.55
CA VAL A 143 -10.33 3.67 4.41
C VAL A 143 -11.18 4.88 4.76
N ASN A 144 -11.91 4.81 5.89
CA ASN A 144 -12.76 5.91 6.34
C ASN A 144 -11.95 7.19 6.60
N ASN A 145 -10.76 7.07 7.20
CA ASN A 145 -9.89 8.22 7.43
C ASN A 145 -9.47 8.90 6.13
N ILE A 146 -9.08 8.11 5.12
CA ILE A 146 -8.65 8.67 3.83
C ILE A 146 -9.81 9.29 3.08
N ILE A 147 -10.99 8.64 3.07
CA ILE A 147 -12.20 9.22 2.48
C ILE A 147 -12.57 10.51 3.19
N LYS A 148 -12.49 10.58 4.53
CA LYS A 148 -12.79 11.80 5.27
C LYS A 148 -11.87 12.97 4.89
N ILE A 149 -10.60 12.70 4.58
CA ILE A 149 -9.61 13.74 4.26
C ILE A 149 -9.62 14.10 2.77
N TYR A 150 -9.78 13.12 1.89
CA TYR A 150 -9.56 13.26 0.45
C TYR A 150 -10.80 12.99 -0.41
N GLY A 151 -11.89 12.49 0.17
CA GLY A 151 -13.13 12.19 -0.53
C GLY A 151 -13.72 13.45 -1.17
N GLY A 152 -14.04 13.35 -2.46
CA GLY A 152 -14.60 14.43 -3.26
C GLY A 152 -16.10 14.66 -3.00
N ALA A 153 -16.76 15.36 -3.92
CA ALA A 153 -18.16 15.73 -3.79
C ALA A 153 -19.08 14.51 -3.55
N LYS A 154 -18.76 13.35 -4.14
CA LYS A 154 -19.53 12.11 -4.00
C LYS A 154 -19.60 11.51 -2.60
N TYR A 155 -18.82 12.03 -1.65
CA TYR A 155 -18.77 11.55 -0.25
C TYR A 155 -19.25 12.59 0.77
N ASN A 156 -19.68 13.77 0.32
CA ASN A 156 -20.07 14.89 1.17
C ASN A 156 -21.55 15.27 1.04
N ASP A 157 -22.37 14.35 0.51
CA ASP A 157 -23.84 14.44 0.49
C ASP A 157 -24.46 13.91 1.79
#